data_AF-A0A804HXF4-F1
#
_entry.id   AF-A0A804HXF4-F1
#
_cell.length_a   1.000
_cell.length_b   1.000
_cell.length_c   1.000
_cell.angle_alpha   90.00
_cell.angle_beta   90.00
_cell.angle_gamma   90.00
#
_symmetry.space_group_name_H-M   'P 1'
#
loop_
_entity.id
_entity.type
_entity.pdbx_description
1 polymer ?
#
loop_
_entity_poly.entity_id
_entity_poly.type
_entity_poly.pdbx_seq_one_letter_code
_entity_poly.pdbx_strand_id
1 'polypeptide(L)'
;MVVLDLFAEVKPIWITSKQFYGVPYIWCMLHNFAGNIEMYGILDAIALGPIEARTSENSTMVGVGMSMEGIEQNPVVYDLMSEMAFHHKPVDVKIWVDLYATRRYGRFVPALQDAWQILYHTLYNCTDGAYVSLIFVFSIIG
;
A
#
# COMPACT_ATOMS: atom_id res chain seq x y z
N MET A 1 8.94 19.41 13.55
CA MET A 1 7.57 19.06 13.14
C MET A 1 7.67 18.07 12.00
N VAL A 2 6.89 16.99 12.04
CA VAL A 2 6.85 15.97 10.97
C VAL A 2 5.38 15.75 10.62
N VAL A 3 5.06 15.73 9.33
CA VAL A 3 3.69 15.47 8.83
C VAL A 3 3.53 13.99 8.52
N LEU A 4 2.37 13.43 8.83
CA LEU A 4 2.01 12.08 8.37
C LEU A 4 1.10 12.22 7.16
N ASP A 5 1.56 11.80 5.99
CA ASP A 5 0.72 11.70 4.80
C ASP A 5 -0.09 10.40 4.92
N LEU A 6 -1.19 10.47 5.66
CA LEU A 6 -1.91 9.32 6.24
C LEU A 6 -2.48 8.34 5.20
N PHE A 7 -2.81 8.81 4.00
CA PHE A 7 -3.48 8.03 2.95
C PHE A 7 -2.71 8.14 1.63
N ALA A 8 -1.39 8.03 1.72
CA ALA A 8 -0.49 8.32 0.62
C ALA A 8 -0.51 7.25 -0.49
N GLU A 9 -1.00 6.04 -0.19
CA GLU A 9 -1.15 4.96 -1.15
C GLU A 9 -2.30 5.19 -2.15
N VAL A 10 -3.29 6.02 -1.80
CA VAL A 10 -4.44 6.34 -2.68
C VAL A 10 -4.49 7.82 -3.04
N LYS A 11 -4.31 8.71 -2.06
CA LYS A 11 -4.39 10.17 -2.22
C LYS A 11 -3.14 10.85 -1.66
N PRO A 12 -1.97 10.70 -2.32
CA PRO A 12 -0.73 11.32 -1.87
C PRO A 12 -0.80 12.86 -1.89
N ILE A 13 -0.75 13.46 -0.70
CA ILE A 13 -0.75 14.93 -0.55
C ILE A 13 0.63 15.51 -0.80
N TRP A 14 1.69 14.73 -0.59
CA TRP A 14 3.07 15.16 -0.87
C TRP A 14 3.27 15.67 -2.31
N ILE A 15 2.54 15.12 -3.29
CA ILE A 15 2.60 15.54 -4.70
C ILE A 15 2.00 16.94 -4.88
N THR A 16 0.78 17.16 -4.40
CA THR A 16 0.05 18.43 -4.59
C THR A 16 0.60 19.56 -3.73
N SER A 17 1.20 19.22 -2.58
CA SER A 17 1.83 20.16 -1.65
C SER A 17 3.31 20.43 -1.92
N LYS A 18 3.88 19.89 -3.01
CA LYS A 18 5.29 20.01 -3.36
C LYS A 18 6.20 19.63 -2.18
N GLN A 19 6.06 18.41 -1.67
CA GLN A 19 6.80 17.90 -0.50
C GLN A 19 6.49 18.69 0.78
N PHE A 20 5.20 19.00 1.02
CA PHE A 20 4.72 19.76 2.18
C PHE A 20 5.48 21.08 2.42
N TYR A 21 5.79 21.81 1.33
CA TYR A 21 6.48 23.10 1.38
C TYR A 21 7.80 23.07 2.18
N GLY A 22 8.53 21.95 2.12
CA GLY A 22 9.81 21.78 2.82
C GLY A 22 9.71 21.18 4.23
N VAL A 23 8.50 20.89 4.71
CA VAL A 23 8.31 20.20 5.99
C VAL A 23 8.58 18.70 5.81
N PRO A 24 9.37 18.06 6.70
CA PRO A 24 9.57 16.62 6.67
C PRO A 24 8.26 15.84 6.84
N TYR A 25 8.10 14.75 6.11
CA TYR A 25 6.91 13.89 6.21
C TYR A 25 7.23 12.40 6.18
N ILE A 26 6.29 11.61 6.67
CA ILE A 26 6.29 10.15 6.59
C ILE A 26 5.19 9.74 5.62
N TRP A 27 5.54 8.90 4.65
CA TRP A 27 4.59 8.30 3.73
C TRP A 27 3.87 7.17 4.46
N CYS A 28 2.57 7.28 4.66
CA CYS A 28 1.80 6.27 5.39
C CYS A 28 0.81 5.56 4.50
N MET A 29 0.67 4.26 4.74
CA MET A 29 -0.38 3.43 4.16
C MET A 29 -1.54 3.31 5.16
N LEU A 30 -2.72 3.78 4.76
CA LEU A 30 -3.93 3.63 5.58
C LEU A 30 -4.53 2.24 5.42
N HIS A 31 -4.77 1.82 4.18
CA HIS A 31 -5.33 0.56 3.73
C HIS A 31 -6.74 0.22 4.25
N ASN A 32 -6.97 0.23 5.56
CA ASN A 32 -8.21 -0.21 6.18
C ASN A 32 -8.91 0.92 6.95
N PHE A 33 -10.22 1.01 6.73
CA PHE A 33 -11.13 1.90 7.44
C PHE A 33 -12.07 1.07 8.31
N ALA A 34 -12.31 1.51 9.55
CA ALA A 34 -13.25 0.94 10.52
C ALA A 34 -13.14 -0.58 10.77
N GLY A 35 -12.03 -1.25 10.43
CA GLY A 35 -11.87 -2.68 10.64
C GLY A 35 -12.66 -3.56 9.66
N ASN A 36 -13.06 -3.04 8.51
CA ASN A 36 -13.81 -3.82 7.52
C ASN A 36 -13.01 -5.03 7.04
N ILE A 37 -13.66 -6.21 7.00
CA ILE A 37 -13.05 -7.48 6.58
C ILE A 37 -13.35 -7.70 5.10
N GLU A 38 -12.54 -7.08 4.25
CA GLU A 38 -12.59 -7.24 2.80
C GLU A 38 -11.21 -7.66 2.30
N MET A 39 -11.16 -8.46 1.24
CA MET A 39 -9.89 -8.77 0.57
C MET A 39 -9.60 -7.68 -0.46
N TYR A 40 -8.64 -6.82 -0.15
CA TYR A 40 -8.36 -5.65 -0.96
C TYR A 40 -6.91 -5.19 -0.79
N GLY A 41 -6.38 -4.51 -1.79
CA GLY A 41 -5.14 -3.74 -1.70
C GLY A 41 -4.70 -3.28 -3.09
N ILE A 42 -3.77 -2.33 -3.14
CA ILE A 42 -3.05 -1.99 -4.37
C ILE A 42 -1.57 -2.16 -4.11
N LEU A 43 -1.10 -3.38 -4.32
CA LEU A 43 0.29 -3.75 -4.05
C LEU A 43 1.26 -2.95 -4.94
N ASP A 44 0.87 -2.61 -6.16
CA ASP A 44 1.69 -1.79 -7.07
C ASP A 44 1.95 -0.38 -6.53
N ALA A 45 0.92 0.26 -5.97
CA ALA A 45 1.05 1.59 -5.37
C ALA A 45 1.95 1.56 -4.13
N ILE A 46 1.91 0.47 -3.36
CA ILE A 46 2.76 0.28 -2.17
C ILE A 46 4.21 -0.02 -2.58
N ALA A 47 4.42 -0.85 -3.60
CA ALA A 47 5.76 -1.21 -4.07
C ALA A 47 6.49 -0.05 -4.76
N LEU A 48 5.75 0.90 -5.32
CA LEU A 48 6.29 2.04 -6.07
C LEU A 48 6.29 3.34 -5.26
N GLY A 49 5.18 3.66 -4.58
CA GLY A 49 4.91 4.96 -3.97
C GLY A 49 5.99 5.46 -3.00
N PRO A 50 6.42 4.68 -2.00
CA PRO A 50 7.49 5.07 -1.08
C PRO A 50 8.82 5.35 -1.78
N ILE A 51 9.12 4.62 -2.86
CA ILE A 51 10.36 4.81 -3.62
C ILE A 51 10.27 6.10 -4.42
N GLU A 52 9.16 6.33 -5.12
CA GLU A 52 8.93 7.58 -5.87
C GLU A 52 8.97 8.79 -4.97
N ALA A 53 8.27 8.74 -3.83
CA ALA A 53 8.28 9.81 -2.84
C ALA A 53 9.70 10.12 -2.36
N ARG A 54 10.53 9.09 -2.10
CA ARG A 54 11.93 9.26 -1.66
C ARG A 54 12.85 9.78 -2.76
N THR A 55 12.71 9.32 -4.00
CA THR A 55 13.60 9.69 -5.12
C THR A 55 13.16 10.96 -5.86
N SER A 56 11.98 11.49 -5.54
CA SER A 56 11.46 12.71 -6.14
C SER A 56 12.35 13.93 -5.85
N GLU A 57 12.29 14.93 -6.74
CA GLU A 57 13.03 16.17 -6.57
C GLU A 57 12.64 16.89 -5.28
N ASN A 58 13.64 17.35 -4.53
CA ASN A 58 13.48 18.02 -3.23
C ASN A 58 12.68 17.21 -2.19
N SER A 59 12.70 15.88 -2.28
CA SER A 59 12.02 15.03 -1.31
C SER A 59 12.40 15.38 0.13
N THR A 60 11.38 15.62 0.95
CA THR A 60 11.48 15.77 2.40
C THR A 60 10.96 14.54 3.13
N MET A 61 10.79 13.43 2.43
CA MET A 61 10.35 12.17 3.01
C MET A 61 11.42 11.62 3.96
N VAL A 62 11.05 11.41 5.22
CA VAL A 62 11.96 10.91 6.27
C VAL A 62 11.64 9.49 6.71
N GLY A 63 10.53 8.90 6.25
CA GLY A 63 10.17 7.54 6.62
C GLY A 63 8.92 7.02 5.92
N VAL A 64 8.63 5.75 6.20
CA VAL A 64 7.39 5.07 5.83
C VAL A 64 6.62 4.66 7.09
N GLY A 65 5.30 4.54 7.01
CA GLY A 65 4.45 4.19 8.15
C GLY A 65 3.19 3.42 7.76
N MET A 66 2.54 2.81 8.73
CA MET A 66 1.23 2.16 8.60
C MET A 66 0.26 2.84 9.55
N SER A 67 -0.90 3.26 9.03
CA SER A 67 -1.90 4.08 9.75
C SER A 67 -3.29 3.45 9.77
N MET A 68 -3.38 2.13 9.54
CA MET A 68 -4.64 1.40 9.50
C MET A 68 -5.55 1.61 10.72
N GLU A 69 -6.85 1.80 10.47
CA GLU A 69 -7.86 1.92 11.53
C GLU A 69 -8.21 0.55 12.16
N GLY A 70 -7.94 -0.55 11.45
CA GLY A 70 -8.12 -1.92 11.92
C GLY A 70 -7.01 -2.86 11.43
N ILE A 71 -6.65 -3.82 12.27
CA ILE A 71 -5.60 -4.82 12.03
C ILE A 71 -6.19 -6.22 11.78
N GLU A 72 -5.36 -7.27 11.67
CA GLU A 72 -5.79 -8.68 11.51
C GLU A 72 -6.49 -9.05 10.20
N GLN A 73 -6.35 -8.24 9.15
CA GLN A 73 -6.76 -8.57 7.78
C GLN A 73 -5.60 -8.38 6.78
N ASN A 74 -5.78 -8.85 5.54
CA ASN A 74 -4.85 -8.71 4.40
C ASN A 74 -3.35 -8.70 4.74
N PRO A 75 -2.81 -9.79 5.34
CA PRO A 75 -1.42 -9.83 5.78
C PRO A 75 -0.40 -9.57 4.66
N VAL A 76 -0.75 -9.91 3.41
CA VAL A 76 0.09 -9.67 2.23
C VAL A 76 0.40 -8.19 2.01
N VAL A 77 -0.56 -7.31 2.29
CA VAL A 77 -0.41 -5.86 2.11
C VAL A 77 0.54 -5.29 3.17
N TYR A 78 0.36 -5.71 4.42
CA TYR A 78 1.18 -5.26 5.54
C TYR A 78 2.62 -5.81 5.50
N ASP A 79 2.79 -7.03 4.98
CA ASP A 79 4.11 -7.63 4.78
C ASP A 79 4.89 -6.83 3.72
N LEU A 80 4.29 -6.55 2.57
CA LEU A 80 4.90 -5.71 1.53
C LEU A 80 5.25 -4.34 2.07
N MET A 81 4.31 -3.65 2.73
CA MET A 81 4.54 -2.30 3.25
C MET A 81 5.68 -2.25 4.27
N SER A 82 5.79 -3.28 5.11
CA SER A 82 6.88 -3.39 6.09
C SER A 82 8.23 -3.61 5.42
N GLU A 83 8.29 -4.43 4.36
CA GLU A 83 9.51 -4.62 3.56
C GLU A 83 9.95 -3.31 2.88
N MET A 84 9.01 -2.47 2.42
CA MET A 84 9.33 -1.21 1.73
C MET A 84 10.13 -0.21 2.56
N ALA A 85 10.16 -0.34 3.90
CA ALA A 85 11.06 0.44 4.75
C ALA A 85 12.55 0.21 4.42
N PHE A 86 12.89 -0.99 3.97
CA PHE A 86 14.26 -1.43 3.70
C PHE A 86 14.62 -1.43 2.21
N HIS A 87 13.63 -1.32 1.33
CA HIS A 87 13.87 -1.23 -0.11
C HIS A 87 14.28 0.20 -0.53
N HIS A 88 15.29 0.26 -1.40
CA HIS A 88 15.76 1.50 -2.04
C HIS A 88 15.41 1.56 -3.54
N LYS A 89 14.84 0.48 -4.10
CA LYS A 89 14.44 0.37 -5.50
C LYS A 89 13.02 -0.19 -5.56
N PRO A 90 12.27 0.08 -6.65
CA PRO A 90 10.95 -0.49 -6.83
C PRO A 90 11.01 -2.02 -6.81
N VAL A 91 9.98 -2.64 -6.23
CA VAL A 91 9.83 -4.09 -6.15
C VAL A 91 8.93 -4.56 -7.29
N ASP A 92 9.33 -5.62 -7.99
CA ASP A 92 8.43 -6.32 -8.92
C ASP A 92 7.42 -7.12 -8.12
N VAL A 93 6.19 -6.60 -8.04
CA VAL A 93 5.11 -7.17 -7.23
C VAL A 93 4.76 -8.58 -7.69
N LYS A 94 4.84 -8.87 -8.99
CA LYS A 94 4.53 -10.19 -9.51
C LYS A 94 5.48 -11.24 -8.94
N ILE A 95 6.78 -10.97 -9.01
CA ILE A 95 7.82 -11.83 -8.44
C ILE A 95 7.69 -11.89 -6.92
N TRP A 96 7.42 -10.75 -6.29
CA TRP A 96 7.28 -10.66 -4.85
C TRP A 96 6.14 -11.51 -4.31
N VAL A 97 4.97 -11.49 -4.96
CA VAL A 97 3.79 -12.31 -4.59
C VAL A 97 4.08 -13.81 -4.70
N ASP A 98 4.80 -14.24 -5.74
CA ASP A 98 5.19 -15.65 -5.91
C ASP A 98 6.12 -16.14 -4.78
N LEU A 99 7.05 -15.26 -4.39
CA LEU A 99 7.96 -15.52 -3.27
C LEU A 99 7.20 -15.49 -1.94
N TYR A 100 6.26 -14.56 -1.76
CA TYR A 100 5.42 -14.44 -0.57
C TYR A 100 4.63 -15.73 -0.33
N ALA A 101 3.97 -16.27 -1.37
CA ALA A 101 3.25 -17.55 -1.26
C ALA A 101 4.16 -18.68 -0.77
N THR A 102 5.37 -18.77 -1.33
CA THR A 102 6.35 -19.80 -0.94
C THR A 102 6.81 -19.64 0.51
N ARG A 103 7.12 -18.40 0.94
CA ARG A 103 7.54 -18.08 2.32
C ARG A 103 6.41 -18.35 3.32
N ARG A 104 5.19 -17.96 2.98
CA ARG A 104 3.99 -18.10 3.83
C ARG A 104 3.64 -19.55 4.11
N TYR A 105 3.69 -20.41 3.08
CA TYR A 105 3.30 -21.82 3.21
C TYR A 105 4.47 -22.77 3.44
N GLY A 106 5.72 -22.27 3.43
CA GLY A 106 6.93 -23.04 3.69
C GLY A 106 7.30 -24.06 2.61
N ARG A 107 6.59 -24.06 1.47
CA ARG A 107 6.84 -24.95 0.34
C ARG A 107 6.37 -24.33 -0.97
N PHE A 108 7.04 -24.70 -2.05
CA PHE A 108 6.63 -24.32 -3.40
C PHE A 108 5.53 -25.28 -3.90
N VAL A 109 4.37 -24.73 -4.27
CA VAL A 109 3.26 -25.49 -4.88
C VAL A 109 2.76 -24.69 -6.09
N PRO A 110 2.87 -25.21 -7.33
CA PRO A 110 2.49 -24.47 -8.53
C PRO A 110 1.08 -23.90 -8.49
N ALA A 111 0.10 -24.70 -8.06
CA ALA A 111 -1.29 -24.26 -7.95
C ALA A 111 -1.52 -23.09 -6.97
N LEU A 112 -0.67 -22.97 -5.93
CA LEU A 112 -0.74 -21.81 -5.03
C LEU A 112 -0.17 -20.55 -5.67
N GLN A 113 0.85 -20.69 -6.52
CA GLN A 113 1.39 -19.56 -7.28
C GLN A 113 0.34 -19.03 -8.24
N ASP A 114 -0.29 -19.92 -9.01
CA ASP A 114 -1.35 -19.54 -9.94
C ASP A 114 -2.52 -18.84 -9.21
N ALA A 115 -2.92 -19.36 -8.05
CA ALA A 115 -3.97 -18.75 -7.23
C ALA A 115 -3.59 -17.34 -6.73
N TRP A 116 -2.37 -17.16 -6.22
CA TRP A 116 -1.88 -15.86 -5.75
C TRP A 116 -1.71 -14.86 -6.90
N GLN A 117 -1.31 -15.33 -8.08
CA GLN A 117 -1.30 -14.50 -9.29
C GLN A 117 -2.70 -14.04 -9.65
N ILE A 118 -3.72 -14.91 -9.60
CA ILE A 118 -5.11 -14.49 -9.84
C ILE A 118 -5.57 -13.44 -8.80
N LEU A 119 -5.28 -13.67 -7.51
CA LEU A 119 -5.63 -12.72 -6.45
C LEU A 119 -4.94 -11.37 -6.65
N TYR A 120 -3.67 -11.38 -7.04
CA TYR A 120 -2.91 -10.18 -7.37
C TYR A 120 -3.58 -9.39 -8.49
N HIS A 121 -3.89 -10.02 -9.63
CA HIS A 121 -4.50 -9.33 -10.77
C HIS A 121 -5.98 -8.93 -10.56
N THR A 122 -6.60 -9.33 -9.44
CA THR A 122 -8.02 -9.05 -9.15
C THR A 122 -8.16 -8.15 -7.92
N LEU A 123 -8.05 -8.74 -6.73
CA LEU A 123 -8.35 -8.07 -5.45
C LEU A 123 -7.21 -7.16 -4.98
N TYR A 124 -5.96 -7.50 -5.30
CA TYR A 124 -4.76 -6.81 -4.79
C TYR A 124 -4.07 -5.89 -5.81
N ASN A 125 -4.67 -5.69 -6.98
CA ASN A 125 -4.26 -4.69 -7.98
C ASN A 125 -5.49 -4.06 -8.65
N CYS A 126 -6.44 -3.66 -7.83
CA CYS A 126 -7.71 -3.11 -8.30
C CYS A 126 -7.49 -1.65 -8.79
N THR A 127 -7.49 -1.43 -10.11
CA THR A 127 -7.27 -0.11 -10.73
C THR A 127 -8.57 0.67 -10.99
N ASP A 128 -9.71 0.16 -10.56
CA ASP A 128 -11.04 0.66 -10.91
C ASP A 128 -11.46 1.95 -10.18
N GLY A 129 -10.59 2.52 -9.36
CA GLY A 129 -10.85 3.79 -8.68
C GLY A 129 -12.03 3.73 -7.68
N ALA A 130 -12.49 2.52 -7.34
CA ALA A 130 -13.66 2.28 -6.50
C ALA A 130 -13.45 2.62 -5.01
N TYR A 131 -12.27 3.10 -4.62
CA TYR A 131 -12.05 3.77 -3.32
C TYR A 131 -13.10 4.84 -3.01
N VAL A 132 -13.59 5.52 -4.06
CA VAL A 132 -14.59 6.58 -3.92
C VAL A 132 -15.99 6.00 -3.63
N SER A 133 -16.32 4.84 -4.17
CA SER A 133 -17.68 4.29 -4.06
C SER A 133 -17.98 3.76 -2.65
N LEU A 134 -17.01 3.15 -1.97
CA LEU A 134 -17.22 2.66 -0.59
C LEU A 134 -17.17 3.79 0.46
N ILE A 135 -16.34 4.82 0.26
CA ILE A 135 -16.28 5.98 1.15
C ILE A 135 -17.52 6.88 0.98
N PHE A 136 -18.08 7.02 -0.22
CA PHE A 136 -19.29 7.83 -0.43
C PHE A 136 -20.57 7.19 0.12
N VAL A 137 -20.62 5.86 0.27
CA VAL A 137 -21.80 5.21 0.88
C VAL A 137 -21.95 5.63 2.35
N PHE A 138 -20.85 5.92 3.07
CA PHE A 138 -20.93 6.42 4.45
C PHE A 138 -21.25 7.92 4.57
N SER A 139 -21.05 8.72 3.51
CA SER A 139 -21.34 10.16 3.56
C SER A 139 -22.77 10.53 3.13
N ILE A 140 -23.58 9.56 2.68
CA ILE A 140 -24.97 9.79 2.22
C ILE A 140 -26.00 9.26 3.25
N ILE A 141 -25.56 8.65 4.36
CA ILE A 141 -26.45 8.11 5.41
C ILE A 141 -26.14 8.72 6.79
N GLY A 142 -25.81 10.02 6.82
CA GLY A 142 -25.67 10.82 8.04
C GLY A 142 -26.60 12.03 8.01
#